data_AF-A0A1G8C9T0-F1
#
_entry.id   AF-A0A1G8C9T0-F1
#
_cell.length_a   1.000
_cell.length_b   1.000
_cell.length_c   1.000
_cell.angle_alpha   90.00
_cell.angle_beta   90.00
_cell.angle_gamma   90.00
#
_symmetry.space_group_name_H-M   'P 1'
#
loop_
_entity.id
_entity.type
_entity.pdbx_description
1 polymer ?
#
loop_
_entity_poly.entity_id
_entity_poly.type
_entity_poly.pdbx_seq_one_letter_code
_entity_poly.pdbx_strand_id
1 'polypeptide(L)'
;MKLFFLFILPAFTAFVTMIVTMIMQRFLEKELNNKQPMFLFHVVNITFVLMMHGTAAVVFYGLMLRGIAAHGWWVVTQYAYIHPLPFIIGCYIIAVPIFRSYVRPYRMKKGSNVLYLKTRQSK
;
A
#
# COMPACT_ATOMS: atom_id res chain seq x y z
N MET A 1 8.77 6.31 25.77
CA MET A 1 8.85 7.16 24.55
C MET A 1 9.65 6.53 23.41
N LYS A 2 10.89 6.03 23.61
CA LYS A 2 11.74 5.53 22.51
C LYS A 2 11.08 4.47 21.61
N LEU A 3 10.41 3.47 22.20
CA LEU A 3 9.67 2.42 21.47
C LEU A 3 8.51 2.98 20.60
N PHE A 4 7.86 4.04 21.06
CA PHE A 4 6.74 4.65 20.34
C PHE A 4 7.22 5.28 19.03
N PHE A 5 8.27 6.10 19.08
CA PHE A 5 8.83 6.73 17.88
C PHE A 5 9.48 5.73 16.92
N LEU A 6 10.01 4.61 17.44
CA LEU A 6 10.77 3.66 16.65
C LEU A 6 9.89 2.75 15.78
N PHE A 7 8.72 2.36 16.29
CA PHE A 7 7.84 1.42 15.57
C PHE A 7 6.53 2.05 15.13
N ILE A 8 5.90 2.87 15.98
CA ILE A 8 4.54 3.34 15.71
C ILE A 8 4.52 4.38 14.59
N LEU A 9 5.51 5.28 14.53
CA LEU A 9 5.58 6.28 13.46
C LEU A 9 5.83 5.65 12.07
N PRO A 10 6.87 4.83 11.86
CA PRO A 10 7.05 4.15 10.57
C PRO A 10 5.86 3.28 10.20
N ALA A 11 5.29 2.53 11.16
CA ALA A 11 4.11 1.70 10.89
C ALA A 11 2.87 2.54 10.51
N PHE A 12 2.64 3.66 11.19
CA PHE A 12 1.54 4.57 10.90
C PHE A 12 1.70 5.21 9.51
N THR A 13 2.90 5.68 9.18
CA THR A 13 3.18 6.22 7.84
C THR A 13 2.95 5.18 6.76
N ALA A 14 3.44 3.94 6.96
CA ALA A 14 3.22 2.83 6.04
C ALA A 14 1.73 2.50 5.85
N PHE A 15 0.95 2.50 6.94
CA PHE A 15 -0.50 2.25 6.91
C PHE A 15 -1.24 3.32 6.11
N VAL A 16 -0.97 4.61 6.38
CA VAL A 16 -1.57 5.72 5.63
C VAL A 16 -1.18 5.64 4.15
N THR A 17 0.10 5.40 3.85
CA THR A 17 0.57 5.21 2.47
C THR A 17 -0.12 4.03 1.79
N MET A 18 -0.34 2.92 2.48
CA MET A 18 -1.01 1.75 1.93
C MET A 18 -2.45 2.09 1.52
N ILE A 19 -3.19 2.83 2.35
CA ILE A 19 -4.54 3.29 2.01
C ILE A 19 -4.51 4.19 0.78
N VAL A 20 -3.64 5.21 0.77
CA VAL A 20 -3.55 6.18 -0.33
C VAL A 20 -3.20 5.48 -1.65
N THR A 21 -2.20 4.61 -1.63
CA THR A 21 -1.73 3.87 -2.83
C THR A 21 -2.79 2.90 -3.36
N MET A 22 -3.57 2.25 -2.49
CA MET A 22 -4.72 1.43 -2.92
C MET A 22 -5.84 2.27 -3.55
N ILE A 23 -6.12 3.46 -3.01
CA ILE A 23 -7.07 4.41 -3.61
C ILE A 23 -6.58 4.87 -4.98
N MET A 24 -5.32 5.27 -5.09
CA MET A 24 -4.70 5.66 -6.37
C MET A 24 -4.73 4.52 -7.39
N GLN A 25 -4.39 3.29 -6.97
CA GLN A 25 -4.49 2.11 -7.83
C GLN A 25 -5.91 1.95 -8.38
N ARG A 26 -6.95 2.15 -7.57
CA ARG A 26 -8.34 2.07 -8.05
C ARG A 26 -8.62 3.13 -9.13
N PHE A 27 -8.17 4.36 -8.94
CA PHE A 27 -8.36 5.43 -9.93
C PHE A 27 -7.60 5.12 -11.22
N LEU A 28 -6.34 4.66 -11.12
CA LEU A 28 -5.54 4.27 -12.28
C LEU A 28 -6.16 3.08 -13.02
N GLU A 29 -6.61 2.04 -12.32
CA GLU A 29 -7.31 0.91 -12.95
C GLU A 29 -8.60 1.35 -13.66
N LYS A 30 -9.32 2.32 -13.09
CA LYS A 30 -10.55 2.88 -13.67
C LYS A 30 -10.27 3.67 -14.96
N GLU A 31 -9.25 4.51 -14.97
CA GLU A 31 -8.96 5.42 -16.09
C GLU A 31 -8.07 4.78 -17.17
N LEU A 32 -7.10 3.93 -16.79
CA LEU A 32 -6.08 3.42 -17.71
C LEU A 32 -6.28 1.95 -18.13
N ASN A 33 -7.04 1.16 -17.36
CA ASN A 33 -7.10 -0.30 -17.57
C ASN A 33 -8.51 -0.88 -17.59
N ASN A 34 -9.52 -0.10 -18.02
CA ASN A 34 -10.91 -0.57 -18.13
C ASN A 34 -11.45 -1.26 -16.86
N LYS A 35 -11.05 -0.77 -15.67
CA LYS A 35 -11.39 -1.33 -14.35
C LYS A 35 -10.84 -2.74 -14.09
N GLN A 36 -9.91 -3.23 -14.91
CA GLN A 36 -9.26 -4.52 -14.71
C GLN A 36 -8.05 -4.37 -13.77
N PRO A 37 -7.81 -5.37 -12.90
CA PRO A 37 -6.66 -5.35 -12.01
C PRO A 37 -5.35 -5.56 -12.79
N MET A 38 -4.34 -4.74 -12.52
CA MET A 38 -3.01 -4.89 -13.12
C MET A 38 -1.97 -5.24 -12.06
N PHE A 39 -1.19 -6.29 -12.29
CA PHE A 39 -0.17 -6.75 -11.34
C PHE A 39 0.89 -5.68 -11.05
N LEU A 40 1.28 -4.90 -12.06
CA LEU A 40 2.29 -3.84 -11.92
C LEU A 40 1.91 -2.81 -10.85
N PHE A 41 0.62 -2.46 -10.72
CA PHE A 41 0.18 -1.52 -9.68
C PHE A 41 0.31 -2.08 -8.27
N HIS A 42 0.23 -3.40 -8.09
CA HIS A 42 0.50 -4.02 -6.78
C HIS A 42 1.98 -3.92 -6.40
N VAL A 43 2.88 -4.16 -7.34
CA VAL A 43 4.33 -4.01 -7.13
C VAL A 43 4.67 -2.57 -6.79
N VAL A 44 4.15 -1.62 -7.56
CA VAL A 44 4.36 -0.18 -7.32
C VAL A 44 3.85 0.20 -5.92
N ASN A 45 2.67 -0.27 -5.52
CA ASN A 45 2.11 0.02 -4.20
C ASN A 45 2.98 -0.52 -3.06
N ILE A 46 3.45 -1.77 -3.15
CA ILE A 46 4.34 -2.35 -2.14
C ILE A 46 5.64 -1.55 -2.06
N THR A 47 6.23 -1.18 -3.20
CA THR A 47 7.45 -0.36 -3.26
C THR A 47 7.24 1.02 -2.62
N PHE A 48 6.12 1.69 -2.89
CA PHE A 48 5.81 2.98 -2.27
C PHE A 48 5.63 2.89 -0.75
N VAL A 49 4.89 1.87 -0.28
CA VAL A 49 4.70 1.64 1.16
C VAL A 49 6.04 1.37 1.83
N LEU A 50 6.88 0.54 1.22
CA LEU A 50 8.20 0.22 1.72
C LEU A 50 9.11 1.46 1.76
N MET A 51 9.07 2.29 0.71
CA MET A 51 9.85 3.52 0.64
C MET A 51 9.45 4.50 1.74
N MET A 52 8.14 4.69 1.97
CA MET A 52 7.65 5.57 3.02
C MET A 52 7.99 5.06 4.42
N HIS A 53 7.80 3.75 4.66
CA HIS A 53 8.22 3.11 5.91
C HIS A 53 9.72 3.28 6.15
N GLY A 54 10.54 2.93 5.15
CA GLY A 54 11.99 2.97 5.25
C GLY A 54 12.52 4.39 5.45
N THR A 55 11.96 5.37 4.75
CA THR A 55 12.32 6.78 4.93
C THR A 55 12.00 7.24 6.35
N ALA A 56 10.80 6.95 6.86
CA ALA A 56 10.44 7.28 8.24
C ALA A 56 11.37 6.58 9.25
N ALA A 57 11.65 5.28 9.05
CA ALA A 57 12.54 4.53 9.92
C ALA A 57 13.97 5.10 9.93
N VAL A 58 14.55 5.44 8.77
CA VAL A 58 15.88 6.04 8.68
C VAL A 58 15.93 7.40 9.37
N VAL A 59 14.90 8.24 9.22
CA VAL A 59 14.84 9.56 9.86
C VAL A 59 14.75 9.42 11.38
N PHE A 60 13.80 8.64 11.89
CA PHE A 60 13.56 8.56 13.33
C PHE A 60 14.60 7.67 14.05
N TYR A 61 14.86 6.47 13.54
CA TYR A 61 15.81 5.55 14.16
C TYR A 61 17.26 5.87 13.77
N GLY A 62 17.52 6.09 12.48
CA GLY A 62 18.87 6.35 12.00
C GLY A 62 19.43 7.70 12.45
N LEU A 63 18.70 8.78 12.20
CA LEU A 63 19.18 10.15 12.46
C LEU A 63 18.84 10.64 13.87
N MET A 64 17.56 10.67 14.26
CA MET A 64 17.16 11.27 15.55
C MET A 64 17.67 10.50 16.76
N LEU A 65 17.63 9.16 16.71
CA LEU A 65 18.13 8.29 17.78
C LEU A 65 19.63 7.97 17.66
N ARG A 66 20.32 8.58 16.69
CA ARG A 66 21.75 8.32 16.39
C ARG A 66 22.05 6.84 16.09
N GLY A 67 21.06 6.08 15.60
CA GLY A 67 21.22 4.66 15.27
C GLY A 67 22.31 4.41 14.22
N ILE A 68 22.50 5.35 13.28
CA ILE A 68 23.57 5.26 12.28
C ILE A 68 24.96 5.35 12.93
N ALA A 69 25.14 6.24 13.92
CA ALA A 69 26.42 6.38 14.61
C ALA A 69 26.73 5.17 15.50
N ALA A 70 25.70 4.53 16.06
CA ALA A 70 25.85 3.38 16.95
C ALA A 70 26.05 2.04 16.21
N HIS A 71 25.34 1.83 15.09
CA HIS A 71 25.26 0.52 14.42
C HIS A 71 25.73 0.53 12.96
N GLY A 72 25.99 1.71 12.39
CA GLY A 72 26.37 1.87 10.99
C GLY A 72 25.19 1.90 10.01
N TRP A 73 25.45 2.45 8.82
CA TRP A 73 24.45 2.64 7.77
C TRP A 73 23.82 1.33 7.26
N TRP A 74 24.64 0.28 7.12
CA TRP A 74 24.19 -1.00 6.59
C TRP A 74 23.11 -1.61 7.47
N VAL A 75 23.35 -1.67 8.78
CA VAL A 75 22.41 -2.25 9.76
C VAL A 75 21.09 -1.47 9.77
N VAL A 76 21.16 -0.13 9.80
CA VAL A 76 19.96 0.73 9.78
C VAL A 76 19.15 0.52 8.50
N THR A 77 19.81 0.39 7.35
CA THR A 77 19.13 0.12 6.06
C THR A 77 18.43 -1.24 6.06
N GLN A 78 19.06 -2.27 6.62
CA GLN A 78 18.43 -3.59 6.75
C GLN A 78 17.18 -3.53 7.62
N TYR A 79 17.23 -2.84 8.76
CA TYR A 79 16.07 -2.63 9.63
C TYR A 79 14.97 -1.76 9.00
N ALA A 80 15.34 -0.81 8.15
CA ALA A 80 14.38 0.08 7.51
C ALA A 80 13.64 -0.56 6.32
N TYR A 81 14.33 -1.41 5.55
CA TYR A 81 13.81 -1.95 4.27
C TYR A 81 13.69 -3.46 4.22
N ILE A 82 14.66 -4.23 4.71
CA ILE A 82 14.67 -5.70 4.53
C ILE A 82 13.77 -6.38 5.57
N HIS A 83 13.99 -6.08 6.85
CA HIS A 83 13.21 -6.69 7.95
C HIS A 83 11.69 -6.43 7.89
N PRO A 84 11.19 -5.23 7.54
CA PRO A 84 9.75 -4.99 7.48
C PRO A 84 9.10 -5.49 6.20
N LEU A 85 9.86 -5.84 5.16
CA LEU A 85 9.32 -6.24 3.86
C LEU A 85 8.35 -7.43 3.95
N PRO A 86 8.67 -8.56 4.61
CA PRO A 86 7.73 -9.68 4.74
C PRO A 86 6.43 -9.29 5.44
N PHE A 87 6.53 -8.42 6.45
CA PHE A 87 5.36 -7.92 7.18
C PHE A 87 4.50 -7.01 6.30
N ILE A 88 5.10 -6.08 5.57
CA ILE A 88 4.40 -5.19 4.63
C ILE A 88 3.69 -6.01 3.55
N ILE A 89 4.36 -7.02 2.97
CA ILE A 89 3.77 -7.92 1.98
C ILE A 89 2.59 -8.67 2.59
N GLY A 90 2.74 -9.24 3.80
CA GLY A 90 1.66 -9.94 4.49
C GLY A 90 0.45 -9.04 4.75
N CYS A 91 0.67 -7.84 5.29
CA CYS A 91 -0.39 -6.84 5.49
C CYS A 91 -1.06 -6.46 4.17
N TYR A 92 -0.28 -6.28 3.11
CA TYR A 92 -0.81 -5.90 1.79
C TYR A 92 -1.67 -7.00 1.17
N ILE A 93 -1.25 -8.26 1.26
CA ILE A 93 -2.01 -9.43 0.77
C ILE A 93 -3.38 -9.51 1.46
N ILE A 94 -3.45 -9.17 2.75
CA ILE A 94 -4.70 -9.13 3.51
C ILE A 94 -5.53 -7.88 3.19
N ALA A 95 -4.87 -6.72 3.08
CA ALA A 95 -5.54 -5.43 2.87
C ALA A 95 -6.19 -5.33 1.48
N VAL A 96 -5.55 -5.82 0.42
CA VAL A 96 -6.07 -5.75 -0.95
C VAL A 96 -7.47 -6.36 -1.14
N PRO A 97 -7.75 -7.61 -0.72
CA PRO A 97 -9.08 -8.20 -0.89
C PRO A 97 -10.14 -7.49 -0.04
N ILE A 98 -9.79 -7.05 1.17
CA ILE A 98 -10.68 -6.26 2.06
C ILE A 98 -11.01 -4.92 1.41
N PHE A 99 -10.00 -4.20 0.91
CA PHE A 99 -10.20 -2.95 0.22
C PHE A 99 -11.08 -3.16 -1.03
N ARG A 100 -10.79 -4.17 -1.84
CA ARG A 100 -11.58 -4.49 -3.03
C ARG A 100 -13.02 -4.86 -2.73
N SER A 101 -13.31 -5.55 -1.62
CA SER A 101 -14.69 -5.88 -1.23
C SER A 101 -15.47 -4.63 -0.83
N TYR A 102 -14.84 -3.67 -0.15
CA TYR A 102 -15.45 -2.38 0.20
C TYR A 102 -15.67 -1.48 -1.02
N VAL A 103 -14.74 -1.53 -1.97
CA VAL A 103 -14.60 -0.56 -3.07
C VAL A 103 -15.30 -1.00 -4.36
N ARG A 104 -15.68 -2.27 -4.49
CA ARG A 104 -16.47 -2.79 -5.62
C ARG A 104 -17.96 -2.94 -5.23
N PRO A 105 -18.78 -1.88 -5.30
CA PRO A 105 -20.22 -1.98 -5.04
C PRO A 105 -20.95 -2.86 -6.07
N TYR A 106 -20.35 -3.12 -7.24
CA TYR A 106 -20.95 -3.86 -8.36
C TYR A 106 -20.61 -5.36 -8.39
N ARG A 107 -20.51 -6.04 -7.24
CA ARG A 107 -20.88 -7.46 -7.27
C ARG A 107 -22.38 -7.50 -7.48
N MET A 108 -22.78 -7.53 -8.76
CA MET A 108 -24.13 -7.85 -9.18
C MET A 108 -24.59 -9.06 -8.38
N LYS A 109 -25.54 -8.88 -7.47
CA LYS A 109 -26.30 -10.03 -7.01
C LYS A 109 -26.87 -10.67 -8.28
N LYS A 110 -26.78 -12.00 -8.42
CA LYS A 110 -27.67 -12.70 -9.35
C LYS A 110 -29.09 -12.33 -8.91
N GLY A 111 -29.76 -11.45 -9.65
CA GLY A 111 -31.04 -10.82 -9.29
C GLY A 111 -31.02 -9.34 -8.89
N SER A 112 -29.87 -8.64 -8.88
CA SER A 112 -29.89 -7.18 -8.75
C SER A 112 -30.32 -6.55 -10.07
N ASN A 113 -31.32 -5.68 -10.02
CA ASN A 113 -31.98 -4.98 -11.12
C ASN A 113 -31.09 -3.93 -11.83
N VAL A 114 -29.80 -4.23 -12.00
CA VAL A 114 -28.88 -3.39 -12.75
C VAL A 114 -29.08 -3.75 -14.22
N LEU A 115 -30.01 -3.06 -14.87
CA LEU A 115 -30.15 -3.04 -16.32
C LEU A 115 -28.80 -2.66 -16.90
N TYR A 116 -28.12 -3.60 -17.55
CA TYR A 116 -27.07 -3.27 -18.47
C TYR A 116 -27.70 -2.42 -19.57
N LEU A 117 -27.41 -1.12 -19.58
CA LEU A 117 -27.68 -0.29 -20.75
C LEU A 117 -26.87 -0.90 -21.89
N LYS A 118 -27.55 -1.65 -22.74
CA LYS A 118 -26.99 -2.22 -23.97
C LYS A 118 -26.40 -1.06 -24.74
N THR A 119 -25.08 -1.07 -24.95
CA THR A 119 -24.42 -0.05 -25.76
C THR A 119 -25.10 -0.06 -27.12
N ARG A 120 -25.74 1.06 -27.48
CA ARG A 120 -26.40 1.22 -28.77
C ARG A 120 -25.33 1.07 -29.84
N GLN A 121 -25.34 -0.05 -30.56
CA GLN A 121 -24.55 -0.17 -31.79
C GLN A 121 -25.09 0.89 -32.75
N SER A 122 -24.30 1.95 -32.93
CA SER A 122 -24.52 2.91 -33.99
C SER A 122 -23.84 2.37 -35.24
N LYS A 123 -24.65 1.70 -36.07
CA LYS A 123 -24.59 1.48 -37.52
C LYS A 123 -25.03 0.07 -37.86
#